data_AF-A0A0F9BY29-F1
#
_entry.id   AF-A0A0F9BY29-F1
#
_cell.length_a   1.000
_cell.length_b   1.000
_cell.length_c   1.000
_cell.angle_alpha   90.00
_cell.angle_beta   90.00
_cell.angle_gamma   90.00
#
_symmetry.space_group_name_H-M   'P 1'
#
loop_
_entity.id
_entity.type
_entity.pdbx_description
1 polymer ?
#
loop_
_entity_poly.entity_id
_entity_poly.type
_entity_poly.pdbx_seq_one_letter_code
_entity_poly.pdbx_strand_id
1 'polypeptide(L)'
;MSSTVKKSSRKSANKAKTAPQMKVVEANPATQSNGQTNADLVARRDAAVPRGVASAAPIYAKYAENAELWDVEGNRYIDFVGGIGVLNTGHRHPKVIEAAKAQEDNYTHTSFQVVPYGPYVELAEKLNALAPGDAPKKTLLVTTGAEAVENAVKIARAATGRSGIIAFTGGYQRGRKRRHRRRDGRGRGRRALHPYRRGLGRIGDDLP
;
A
#
# COMPACT_ATOMS: atom_id res chain seq x y z
N MET A 1 -45.43 6.52 -53.36
CA MET A 1 -45.70 6.67 -51.92
C MET A 1 -44.37 6.76 -51.20
N SER A 2 -43.95 7.99 -50.90
CA SER A 2 -42.73 8.34 -50.18
C SER A 2 -43.01 8.23 -48.67
N SER A 3 -42.23 7.45 -47.93
CA SER A 3 -42.24 7.49 -46.47
C SER A 3 -40.82 7.79 -45.95
N THR A 4 -40.57 9.08 -45.79
CA THR A 4 -39.40 9.61 -45.09
C THR A 4 -39.67 9.52 -43.58
N VAL A 5 -38.97 8.64 -42.87
CA VAL A 5 -38.98 8.60 -41.40
C VAL A 5 -37.92 9.58 -40.88
N LYS A 6 -38.38 10.64 -40.20
CA LYS A 6 -37.58 11.64 -39.48
C LYS A 6 -37.56 11.33 -37.98
N LYS A 7 -36.48 11.77 -37.31
CA LYS A 7 -36.21 11.88 -35.85
C LYS A 7 -35.62 10.61 -35.22
N SER A 8 -34.66 10.65 -34.29
CA SER A 8 -34.24 11.71 -33.38
C SER A 8 -32.78 11.49 -32.95
N SER A 9 -31.91 12.49 -33.07
CA SER A 9 -30.56 12.45 -32.51
C SER A 9 -30.64 12.60 -30.98
N ARG A 10 -30.47 11.49 -30.25
CA ARG A 10 -30.25 11.55 -28.80
C ARG A 10 -28.85 12.08 -28.52
N LYS A 11 -28.75 13.41 -28.33
CA LYS A 11 -27.59 14.09 -27.78
C LYS A 11 -27.45 13.65 -26.32
N SER A 12 -26.54 12.70 -26.04
CA SER A 12 -26.20 12.28 -24.69
C SER A 12 -25.54 13.45 -23.95
N ALA A 13 -26.28 14.06 -23.03
CA ALA A 13 -25.78 15.11 -22.15
C ALA A 13 -24.66 14.54 -21.26
N ASN A 14 -23.43 14.98 -21.50
CA ASN A 14 -22.27 14.61 -20.71
C ASN A 14 -22.34 15.38 -19.38
N LYS A 15 -22.92 14.77 -18.35
CA LYS A 15 -22.99 15.34 -17.00
C LYS A 15 -21.58 15.31 -16.41
N ALA A 16 -20.88 16.43 -16.44
CA ALA A 16 -19.60 16.61 -15.76
C ALA A 16 -19.81 16.25 -14.27
N LYS A 17 -19.16 15.20 -13.81
CA LYS A 17 -19.16 14.82 -12.39
C LYS A 17 -18.34 15.87 -11.64
N THR A 18 -19.02 16.81 -11.02
CA THR A 18 -18.44 17.75 -10.05
C THR A 18 -17.71 16.92 -9.00
N ALA A 19 -16.41 17.18 -8.81
CA ALA A 19 -15.64 16.58 -7.73
C ALA A 19 -16.33 16.91 -6.40
N PRO A 20 -16.52 15.93 -5.49
CA PRO A 20 -17.13 16.21 -4.20
C PRO A 20 -16.25 17.21 -3.45
N GLN A 21 -16.76 18.42 -3.26
CA GLN A 21 -16.12 19.42 -2.42
C GLN A 21 -16.19 18.92 -0.97
N MET A 22 -15.02 18.62 -0.42
CA MET A 22 -14.86 18.23 0.98
C MET A 22 -15.08 19.48 1.83
N LYS A 23 -16.11 19.47 2.68
CA LYS A 23 -16.34 20.55 3.64
C LYS A 23 -15.24 20.54 4.69
N VAL A 24 -14.58 21.68 4.84
CA VAL A 24 -13.61 21.95 5.91
C VAL A 24 -14.37 21.99 7.23
N VAL A 25 -14.03 21.10 8.16
CA VAL A 25 -14.53 21.14 9.54
C VAL A 25 -13.37 21.62 10.42
N GLU A 26 -13.65 22.66 11.19
CA GLU A 26 -12.84 23.35 12.21
C GLU A 26 -11.37 22.94 12.35
N ALA A 27 -10.51 23.91 12.06
CA ALA A 27 -9.05 23.82 12.19
C ALA A 27 -8.65 23.67 13.67
N ASN A 28 -7.70 22.77 13.92
CA ASN A 28 -7.06 22.66 15.24
C ASN A 28 -6.11 23.86 15.44
N PRO A 29 -6.15 24.57 16.59
CA PRO A 29 -5.27 25.71 16.87
C PRO A 29 -3.76 25.37 16.86
N ALA A 30 -3.36 24.10 16.91
CA ALA A 30 -1.96 23.66 16.83
C ALA A 30 -1.35 23.66 15.41
N THR A 31 -2.16 23.85 14.36
CA THR A 31 -1.72 23.85 12.96
C THR A 31 -1.85 25.24 12.33
N GLN A 32 -1.09 26.22 12.81
CA GLN A 32 -0.93 27.48 12.07
C GLN A 32 -0.20 27.20 10.75
N SER A 33 -0.68 27.71 9.61
CA SER A 33 -0.07 27.46 8.31
C SER A 33 1.33 28.08 8.26
N ASN A 34 2.37 27.30 7.91
CA ASN A 34 3.74 27.80 7.81
C ASN A 34 3.97 28.55 6.47
N GLY A 35 2.95 29.21 5.94
CA GLY A 35 2.99 29.85 4.61
C GLY A 35 3.15 28.88 3.42
N GLN A 36 2.98 27.58 3.63
CA GLN A 36 3.04 26.56 2.56
C GLN A 36 1.64 26.15 2.14
N THR A 37 1.38 26.12 0.83
CA THR A 37 0.12 25.60 0.27
C THR A 37 0.28 24.18 -0.25
N ASN A 38 -0.83 23.43 -0.30
CA ASN A 38 -0.88 22.11 -0.93
C ASN A 38 -0.43 22.19 -2.40
N ALA A 39 -0.81 23.27 -3.11
CA ALA A 39 -0.47 23.49 -4.52
C ALA A 39 1.05 23.63 -4.74
N ASP A 40 1.74 24.39 -3.89
CA ASP A 40 3.19 24.56 -3.99
C ASP A 40 3.93 23.23 -3.77
N LEU A 41 3.43 22.42 -2.83
CA LEU A 41 4.00 21.10 -2.56
C LEU A 41 3.75 20.12 -3.71
N VAL A 42 2.60 20.17 -4.39
CA VAL A 42 2.36 19.42 -5.63
C VAL A 42 3.38 19.82 -6.70
N ALA A 43 3.58 21.11 -6.95
CA ALA A 43 4.53 21.58 -7.95
C ALA A 43 5.96 21.09 -7.66
N ARG A 44 6.41 21.19 -6.40
CA ARG A 44 7.72 20.68 -5.96
C ARG A 44 7.84 19.17 -6.09
N ARG A 45 6.79 18.43 -5.76
CA ARG A 45 6.75 16.96 -5.95
C ARG A 45 6.87 16.60 -7.42
N ASP A 46 6.14 17.26 -8.30
CA ASP A 46 6.14 16.93 -9.73
C ASP A 46 7.50 17.22 -10.38
N ALA A 47 8.25 18.19 -9.85
CA ALA A 47 9.64 18.45 -10.25
C ALA A 47 10.63 17.43 -9.67
N ALA A 48 10.44 16.96 -8.44
CA ALA A 48 11.42 16.14 -7.71
C ALA A 48 11.18 14.62 -7.76
N VAL A 49 9.93 14.18 -7.91
CA VAL A 49 9.51 12.77 -7.72
C VAL A 49 9.14 12.13 -9.06
N PRO A 50 9.67 10.94 -9.38
CA PRO A 50 9.26 10.22 -10.58
C PRO A 50 7.75 9.92 -10.62
N ARG A 51 7.14 10.09 -11.79
CA ARG A 51 5.70 9.86 -12.02
C ARG A 51 5.20 8.44 -11.67
N GLY A 52 6.10 7.48 -11.49
CA GLY A 52 5.78 6.11 -11.06
C GLY A 52 5.32 6.00 -9.60
N VAL A 53 5.50 7.05 -8.79
CA VAL A 53 4.99 7.15 -7.42
C VAL A 53 3.72 8.00 -7.45
N ALA A 54 2.56 7.36 -7.61
CA ALA A 54 1.27 8.06 -7.68
C ALA A 54 0.74 8.40 -6.28
N SER A 55 0.30 9.65 -6.10
CA SER A 55 -0.45 10.11 -4.93
C SER A 55 -1.94 10.12 -5.28
N ALA A 56 -2.79 9.64 -4.38
CA ALA A 56 -4.23 9.55 -4.62
C ALA A 56 -4.96 10.89 -4.43
N ALA A 57 -4.48 11.73 -3.52
CA ALA A 57 -5.02 13.06 -3.25
C ALA A 57 -3.89 14.10 -3.28
N PRO A 58 -4.16 15.34 -3.75
CA PRO A 58 -3.21 16.44 -3.73
C PRO A 58 -3.18 17.15 -2.36
N ILE A 59 -3.28 16.39 -1.27
CA ILE A 59 -3.31 16.90 0.11
C ILE A 59 -2.00 16.47 0.79
N TYR A 60 -1.35 17.40 1.48
CA TYR A 60 -0.14 17.15 2.24
C TYR A 60 -0.43 17.18 3.74
N ALA A 61 -0.23 16.04 4.39
CA ALA A 61 -0.40 15.91 5.82
C ALA A 61 0.66 16.73 6.59
N LYS A 62 0.21 17.53 7.55
CA LYS A 62 1.05 18.24 8.53
C LYS A 62 1.04 17.57 9.89
N TYR A 63 -0.14 17.13 10.33
CA TYR A 63 -0.33 16.48 11.62
C TYR A 63 -1.38 15.38 11.49
N ALA A 64 -1.27 14.31 12.28
CA ALA A 64 -2.24 13.23 12.30
C ALA A 64 -2.32 12.63 13.70
N GLU A 65 -3.52 12.33 14.16
CA GLU A 65 -3.78 11.77 15.49
C GLU A 65 -5.03 10.91 15.44
N ASN A 66 -4.90 9.67 15.91
CA ASN A 66 -5.95 8.67 15.86
C ASN A 66 -6.53 8.47 14.44
N ALA A 67 -7.80 8.82 14.19
CA ALA A 67 -8.43 8.71 12.87
C ALA A 67 -8.43 10.04 12.09
N GLU A 68 -7.81 11.08 12.64
CA GLU A 68 -7.86 12.45 12.10
C GLU A 68 -6.52 12.85 11.49
N LEU A 69 -6.60 13.59 10.38
CA LEU A 69 -5.49 14.08 9.59
C LEU A 69 -5.70 15.57 9.35
N TRP A 70 -4.68 16.38 9.62
CA TRP A 70 -4.65 17.80 9.33
C TRP A 70 -3.63 18.08 8.24
N ASP A 71 -4.02 18.83 7.23
CA ASP A 71 -3.11 19.23 6.16
C ASP A 71 -2.27 20.47 6.51
N VAL A 72 -1.39 20.86 5.60
CA VAL A 72 -0.53 22.06 5.74
C VAL A 72 -1.31 23.38 5.74
N GLU A 73 -2.53 23.38 5.21
CA GLU A 73 -3.45 24.52 5.13
C GLU A 73 -4.37 24.60 6.36
N GLY A 74 -4.32 23.62 7.27
CA GLY A 74 -5.12 23.55 8.49
C GLY A 74 -6.47 22.85 8.32
N ASN A 75 -6.77 22.29 7.14
CA ASN A 75 -7.98 21.51 6.88
C ASN A 75 -7.91 20.16 7.60
N ARG A 76 -8.99 19.80 8.30
CA ARG A 76 -9.14 18.53 9.00
C ARG A 76 -9.87 17.50 8.14
N TYR A 77 -9.36 16.28 8.15
CA TYR A 77 -9.86 15.13 7.39
C TYR A 77 -9.97 13.90 8.29
N ILE A 78 -10.95 13.04 7.99
CA ILE A 78 -11.10 11.72 8.62
C ILE A 78 -10.47 10.68 7.70
N ASP A 79 -9.52 9.89 8.20
CA ASP A 79 -8.81 8.87 7.44
C ASP A 79 -9.60 7.55 7.41
N PHE A 80 -10.31 7.32 6.30
CA PHE A 80 -10.97 6.04 6.01
C PHE A 80 -10.07 5.02 5.29
N VAL A 81 -8.82 5.39 4.98
CA VAL A 81 -7.87 4.54 4.25
C VAL A 81 -6.93 3.81 5.24
N GLY A 82 -6.69 4.41 6.41
CA GLY A 82 -5.85 3.84 7.46
C GLY A 82 -4.44 3.54 6.97
N GLY A 83 -3.88 4.40 6.11
CA GLY A 83 -2.55 4.19 5.53
C GLY A 83 -2.45 2.91 4.69
N ILE A 84 -3.52 2.52 3.97
CA ILE A 84 -3.62 1.25 3.21
C ILE A 84 -3.59 0.06 4.18
N GLY A 85 -4.40 0.12 5.23
CA GLY A 85 -4.55 -0.94 6.24
C GLY A 85 -3.34 -1.13 7.17
N VAL A 86 -2.49 -0.10 7.32
CA VAL A 86 -1.33 -0.12 8.22
C VAL A 86 -1.69 0.44 9.59
N LEU A 87 -2.52 1.47 9.63
CA LEU A 87 -2.81 2.27 10.82
C LEU A 87 -3.99 1.73 11.61
N ASN A 88 -3.96 0.43 11.95
CA ASN A 88 -5.06 -0.21 12.69
C ASN A 88 -5.23 0.34 14.12
N THR A 89 -4.15 0.87 14.71
CA THR A 89 -4.16 1.51 16.04
C THR A 89 -4.37 3.02 15.98
N GLY A 90 -4.64 3.57 14.80
CA GLY A 90 -4.68 5.02 14.55
C GLY A 90 -3.29 5.66 14.43
N HIS A 91 -3.29 6.91 13.97
CA HIS A 91 -2.11 7.77 13.88
C HIS A 91 -1.58 8.09 15.28
N ARG A 92 -0.25 7.99 15.47
CA ARG A 92 0.47 8.37 16.71
C ARG A 92 -0.09 7.76 18.01
N HIS A 93 -0.33 6.45 18.03
CA HIS A 93 -0.73 5.78 19.27
C HIS A 93 0.32 5.99 20.40
N PRO A 94 -0.05 6.52 21.59
CA PRO A 94 0.90 7.00 22.59
C PRO A 94 1.88 5.92 23.03
N LYS A 95 1.40 4.71 23.33
CA LYS A 95 2.25 3.56 23.71
C LYS A 95 3.29 3.19 22.64
N VAL A 96 2.96 3.35 21.36
CA VAL A 96 3.88 3.01 20.26
C VAL A 96 4.96 4.07 20.12
N ILE A 97 4.58 5.35 20.26
CA ILE A 97 5.53 6.47 20.23
C ILE A 97 6.48 6.40 21.42
N GLU A 98 5.98 6.13 22.62
CA GLU A 98 6.82 5.97 23.81
C GLU A 98 7.80 4.80 23.67
N ALA A 99 7.33 3.63 23.23
CA ALA A 99 8.19 2.47 23.01
C ALA A 99 9.25 2.70 21.92
N ALA A 100 8.90 3.40 20.84
CA ALA A 100 9.84 3.74 19.78
C ALA A 100 10.95 4.69 20.28
N LYS A 101 10.58 5.76 20.99
CA LYS A 101 11.55 6.71 21.57
C LYS A 101 12.49 6.02 22.57
N ALA A 102 11.93 5.21 23.47
CA ALA A 102 12.73 4.47 24.44
C ALA A 102 13.73 3.49 23.77
N GLN A 103 13.38 2.93 22.62
CA GLN A 103 14.29 2.07 21.85
C GLN A 103 15.37 2.89 21.12
N GLU A 104 15.01 4.05 20.57
CA GLU A 104 15.93 4.96 19.89
C GLU A 104 17.05 5.45 20.81
N ASP A 105 16.76 5.65 22.11
CA ASP A 105 17.76 6.02 23.12
C ASP A 105 18.82 4.92 23.37
N ASN A 106 18.52 3.67 23.01
CA ASN A 106 19.45 2.53 23.18
C ASN A 106 20.23 2.25 21.90
N TYR A 107 19.53 1.96 20.80
CA TYR A 107 20.13 1.67 19.50
C TYR A 107 19.07 1.67 18.38
N THR A 108 19.50 2.03 17.16
CA THR A 108 18.63 2.09 15.98
C THR A 108 18.66 0.79 15.15
N HIS A 109 19.85 0.26 14.86
CA HIS A 109 20.00 -0.97 14.07
C HIS A 109 21.35 -1.65 14.31
N THR A 110 21.31 -2.91 14.74
CA THR A 110 22.52 -3.75 14.92
C THR A 110 22.62 -4.91 13.92
N SER A 111 21.65 -5.02 13.00
CA SER A 111 21.43 -6.19 12.15
C SER A 111 21.29 -7.48 12.96
N PHE A 112 20.06 -8.01 13.06
CA PHE A 112 19.79 -9.22 13.86
C PHE A 112 20.63 -10.44 13.45
N GLN A 113 21.08 -10.50 12.20
CA GLN A 113 21.95 -11.59 11.72
C GLN A 113 23.38 -11.50 12.26
N VAL A 114 23.81 -10.32 12.71
CA VAL A 114 25.16 -10.08 13.23
C VAL A 114 25.13 -10.04 14.76
N VAL A 115 24.32 -9.14 15.33
CA VAL A 115 24.14 -9.03 16.78
C VAL A 115 22.65 -9.14 17.10
N PRO A 116 22.20 -10.26 17.69
CA PRO A 116 20.81 -10.45 18.04
C PRO A 116 20.40 -9.54 19.20
N TYR A 117 19.11 -9.22 19.27
CA TYR A 117 18.54 -8.37 20.32
C TYR A 117 17.22 -8.94 20.85
N GLY A 118 16.99 -8.77 22.16
CA GLY A 118 15.84 -9.31 22.90
C GLY A 118 14.47 -9.00 22.28
N PRO A 119 14.19 -7.74 21.90
CA PRO A 119 12.89 -7.37 21.32
C PRO A 119 12.51 -8.18 20.06
N TYR A 120 13.48 -8.67 19.29
CA TYR A 120 13.22 -9.51 18.12
C TYR A 120 12.63 -10.86 18.54
N VAL A 121 13.19 -11.48 19.58
CA VAL A 121 12.79 -12.80 20.08
C VAL A 121 11.41 -12.71 20.73
N GLU A 122 11.19 -11.71 21.58
CA GLU A 122 9.88 -11.49 22.22
C GLU A 122 8.76 -11.28 21.20
N LEU A 123 9.03 -10.52 20.12
CA LEU A 123 8.06 -10.32 19.05
C LEU A 123 7.80 -11.62 18.29
N ALA A 124 8.84 -12.40 18.00
CA ALA A 124 8.71 -13.69 17.34
C ALA A 124 7.89 -14.68 18.17
N GLU A 125 8.08 -14.73 19.49
CA GLU A 125 7.29 -15.55 20.42
C GLU A 125 5.83 -15.15 20.45
N LYS A 126 5.54 -13.84 20.58
CA LYS A 126 4.17 -13.31 20.53
C LYS A 126 3.48 -13.65 19.20
N LEU A 127 4.18 -13.54 18.07
CA LEU A 127 3.64 -13.92 16.76
C LEU A 127 3.41 -15.42 16.64
N ASN A 128 4.32 -16.25 17.17
CA ASN A 128 4.14 -17.70 17.19
C ASN A 128 2.92 -18.10 18.03
N ALA A 129 2.65 -17.43 19.15
CA ALA A 129 1.49 -17.70 19.99
C ALA A 129 0.15 -17.27 19.34
N LEU A 130 0.14 -16.16 18.59
CA LEU A 130 -1.05 -15.64 17.93
C LEU A 130 -1.38 -16.31 16.60
N ALA A 131 -0.40 -16.94 15.95
CA ALA A 131 -0.60 -17.60 14.67
C ALA A 131 -1.49 -18.85 14.82
N PRO A 132 -2.46 -19.08 13.91
CA PRO A 132 -3.41 -20.17 14.03
C PRO A 132 -2.77 -21.56 13.92
N GLY A 133 -3.31 -22.53 14.67
CA GLY A 133 -2.93 -23.94 14.68
C GLY A 133 -1.96 -24.32 15.82
N ASP A 134 -1.91 -25.61 16.18
CA ASP A 134 -1.21 -26.08 17.38
C ASP A 134 0.21 -26.60 17.13
N ALA A 135 0.64 -26.63 15.87
CA ALA A 135 1.98 -27.07 15.51
C ALA A 135 3.07 -26.12 16.05
N PRO A 136 4.31 -26.62 16.27
CA PRO A 136 5.46 -25.77 16.60
C PRO A 136 5.75 -24.81 15.45
N LYS A 137 5.85 -23.51 15.77
CA LYS A 137 5.99 -22.42 14.81
C LYS A 137 7.30 -21.67 15.04
N LYS A 138 7.87 -21.15 13.95
CA LYS A 138 9.04 -20.25 13.97
C LYS A 138 8.73 -19.04 13.08
N THR A 139 9.16 -17.86 13.52
CA THR A 139 8.89 -16.59 12.84
C THR A 139 10.18 -16.00 12.28
N LEU A 140 10.08 -15.40 11.09
CA LEU A 140 11.12 -14.59 10.45
C LEU A 140 10.56 -13.19 10.22
N LEU A 141 11.22 -12.16 10.74
CA LEU A 141 10.82 -10.77 10.57
C LEU A 141 11.55 -10.13 9.37
N VAL A 142 10.80 -9.41 8.54
CA VAL A 142 11.28 -8.70 7.36
C VAL A 142 10.57 -7.35 7.24
N THR A 143 11.11 -6.44 6.43
CA THR A 143 10.63 -5.05 6.40
C THR A 143 9.37 -4.85 5.56
N THR A 144 9.19 -5.65 4.51
CA THR A 144 8.05 -5.48 3.60
C THR A 144 7.24 -6.77 3.45
N GLY A 145 5.93 -6.63 3.23
CA GLY A 145 5.07 -7.77 2.87
C GLY A 145 5.51 -8.48 1.59
N ALA A 146 6.20 -7.78 0.68
CA ALA A 146 6.82 -8.38 -0.50
C ALA A 146 7.88 -9.41 -0.14
N GLU A 147 8.80 -9.04 0.76
CA GLU A 147 9.87 -9.89 1.25
C GLU A 147 9.31 -11.04 2.08
N ALA A 148 8.23 -10.81 2.81
CA ALA A 148 7.56 -11.86 3.58
C ALA A 148 7.04 -12.96 2.64
N VAL A 149 6.34 -12.57 1.57
CA VAL A 149 5.84 -13.53 0.56
C VAL A 149 6.99 -14.21 -0.20
N GLU A 150 8.06 -13.49 -0.52
CA GLU A 150 9.23 -14.08 -1.19
C GLU A 150 9.92 -15.12 -0.31
N ASN A 151 10.13 -14.82 0.98
CA ASN A 151 10.73 -15.76 1.92
C ASN A 151 9.80 -16.94 2.22
N ALA A 152 8.49 -16.73 2.34
CA ALA A 152 7.52 -17.82 2.50
C ALA A 152 7.60 -18.82 1.32
N VAL A 153 7.72 -18.30 0.10
CA VAL A 153 7.91 -19.13 -1.10
C VAL A 153 9.24 -19.88 -1.07
N LYS A 154 10.33 -19.23 -0.64
CA LYS A 154 11.64 -19.90 -0.51
C LYS A 154 11.59 -21.03 0.52
N ILE A 155 10.96 -20.81 1.66
CA ILE A 155 10.79 -21.81 2.72
C ILE A 155 9.93 -22.97 2.22
N ALA A 156 8.80 -22.70 1.55
CA ALA A 156 7.94 -23.73 0.99
C ALA A 156 8.66 -24.59 -0.06
N ARG A 157 9.47 -23.98 -0.92
CA ARG A 157 10.30 -24.69 -1.91
C ARG A 157 11.40 -25.52 -1.26
N ALA A 158 12.07 -24.98 -0.24
CA ALA A 158 13.12 -25.69 0.48
C ALA A 158 12.56 -26.90 1.24
N ALA A 159 11.37 -26.78 1.83
CA ALA A 159 10.73 -27.86 2.57
C ALA A 159 10.16 -28.95 1.66
N THR A 160 9.62 -28.60 0.48
CA THR A 160 8.93 -29.56 -0.41
C THR A 160 9.78 -30.06 -1.58
N GLY A 161 10.87 -29.35 -1.93
CA GLY A 161 11.66 -29.60 -3.15
C GLY A 161 10.94 -29.24 -4.46
N ARG A 162 9.70 -28.75 -4.41
CA ARG A 162 8.86 -28.49 -5.59
C ARG A 162 8.99 -27.04 -6.05
N SER A 163 9.03 -26.81 -7.36
CA SER A 163 9.20 -25.48 -7.94
C SER A 163 7.88 -24.73 -8.19
N GLY A 164 6.78 -25.46 -8.38
CA GLY A 164 5.45 -24.92 -8.71
C GLY A 164 4.81 -24.12 -7.57
N ILE A 165 4.15 -23.02 -7.91
CA ILE A 165 3.40 -22.18 -6.97
C ILE A 165 2.06 -21.84 -7.60
N ILE A 166 0.97 -22.09 -6.88
CA ILE A 166 -0.38 -21.72 -7.31
C ILE A 166 -0.73 -20.37 -6.69
N ALA A 167 -1.27 -19.46 -7.50
CA ALA A 167 -1.78 -18.16 -7.06
C ALA A 167 -3.14 -17.88 -7.69
N PHE A 168 -4.02 -17.22 -6.95
CA PHE A 168 -5.39 -16.94 -7.38
C PHE A 168 -5.49 -15.62 -8.15
N THR A 169 -6.35 -15.59 -9.17
CA THR A 169 -6.73 -14.37 -9.88
C THR A 169 -7.46 -13.41 -8.94
N GLY A 170 -7.02 -12.14 -8.88
CA GLY A 170 -7.51 -11.16 -7.92
C GLY A 170 -6.70 -11.06 -6.62
N GLY A 171 -5.82 -12.03 -6.34
CA GLY A 171 -4.88 -11.95 -5.22
C GLY A 171 -3.89 -10.80 -5.39
N TYR A 172 -3.73 -9.97 -4.36
CA TYR A 172 -2.75 -8.88 -4.35
C TYR A 172 -1.61 -9.19 -3.37
N GLN A 173 -0.55 -9.80 -3.89
CA GLN A 173 0.73 -9.93 -3.18
C GLN A 173 1.65 -8.84 -3.69
N ARG A 174 1.77 -7.73 -2.95
CA ARG A 174 2.61 -6.59 -3.33
C ARG A 174 4.06 -7.05 -3.43
N GLY A 175 4.60 -7.26 -4.63
CA GLY A 175 6.00 -7.56 -4.88
C GLY A 175 6.51 -6.82 -6.12
N ARG A 176 7.22 -5.70 -5.92
CA ARG A 176 7.90 -4.99 -7.03
C ARG A 176 9.23 -5.65 -7.44
N LYS A 177 9.66 -6.72 -6.76
CA LYS A 177 10.77 -7.56 -7.19
C LYS A 177 10.23 -8.71 -8.06
N ARG A 178 10.32 -8.54 -9.38
CA ARG A 178 10.01 -9.53 -10.45
C ARG A 178 8.79 -10.44 -10.21
N ARG A 179 7.69 -9.94 -9.65
CA ARG A 179 6.36 -10.58 -9.70
C ARG A 179 5.40 -9.67 -10.46
N HIS A 180 5.08 -10.11 -11.67
CA HIS A 180 4.33 -9.36 -12.67
C HIS A 180 2.87 -9.21 -12.22
N ARG A 181 2.44 -7.97 -11.96
CA ARG A 181 1.04 -7.63 -11.70
C ARG A 181 0.28 -7.76 -13.03
N ARG A 182 -0.60 -8.75 -13.18
CA ARG A 182 -1.55 -8.74 -14.31
C ARG A 182 -2.49 -7.55 -14.15
N ARG A 183 -2.50 -6.68 -15.15
CA ARG A 183 -3.42 -5.55 -15.27
C ARG A 183 -4.73 -6.09 -15.81
N ASP A 184 -5.79 -5.87 -15.06
CA ASP A 184 -7.15 -6.19 -15.48
C ASP A 184 -7.50 -5.45 -16.78
N GLY A 185 -8.14 -6.15 -17.70
CA GLY A 185 -8.38 -5.72 -19.07
C GLY A 185 -9.41 -4.60 -19.16
N ARG A 186 -8.99 -3.35 -18.93
CA ARG A 186 -9.65 -2.17 -19.48
C ARG A 186 -8.64 -1.35 -20.27
N GLY A 187 -8.95 -1.21 -21.56
CA GLY A 187 -8.06 -0.76 -22.62
C GLY A 187 -7.31 0.54 -22.29
N ARG A 188 -6.00 0.49 -22.53
CA ARG A 188 -5.14 1.55 -23.09
C ARG A 188 -3.71 1.00 -23.09
N GLY A 189 -3.23 0.72 -24.29
CA GLY A 189 -1.98 0.02 -24.57
C GLY A 189 -0.80 0.63 -23.81
N ARG A 190 -0.15 -0.20 -23.00
CA ARG A 190 1.20 0.01 -22.47
C ARG A 190 1.87 -1.34 -22.41
N ARG A 191 3.02 -1.45 -23.09
CA ARG A 191 3.76 -2.69 -23.39
C ARG A 191 4.02 -3.51 -22.12
N ALA A 192 3.73 -4.80 -22.18
CA ALA A 192 4.06 -5.76 -21.13
C ALA A 192 5.58 -5.99 -21.12
N LEU A 193 6.22 -5.73 -19.98
CA LEU A 193 7.59 -6.20 -19.73
C LEU A 193 7.53 -7.70 -19.43
N HIS A 194 7.93 -8.51 -20.41
CA HIS A 194 8.12 -9.98 -20.34
C HIS A 194 9.64 -10.29 -20.38
N PRO A 195 10.11 -11.44 -19.84
CA PRO A 195 9.36 -12.62 -19.44
C PRO A 195 9.32 -12.94 -17.92
N TYR A 196 8.35 -13.75 -17.53
CA TYR A 196 8.18 -14.31 -16.17
C TYR A 196 9.42 -15.11 -15.73
N ARG A 197 9.64 -15.21 -14.42
CA ARG A 197 10.62 -16.15 -13.87
C ARG A 197 10.10 -17.59 -14.09
N ARG A 198 10.97 -18.48 -14.57
CA ARG A 198 10.68 -19.90 -14.87
C ARG A 198 9.89 -20.55 -13.72
N GLY A 199 8.78 -21.23 -14.04
CA GLY A 199 7.84 -21.83 -13.06
C GLY A 199 6.69 -20.93 -12.59
N LEU A 200 6.52 -19.75 -13.19
CA LEU A 200 5.35 -18.89 -13.05
C LEU A 200 4.67 -18.76 -14.42
N GLY A 201 3.74 -19.65 -14.71
CA GLY A 201 2.91 -19.67 -15.92
C GLY A 201 1.44 -19.87 -15.57
N ARG A 202 0.54 -19.71 -16.55
CA ARG A 202 -0.84 -20.18 -16.37
C ARG A 202 -0.80 -21.71 -16.30
N ILE A 203 -1.64 -22.29 -15.43
CA ILE A 203 -1.97 -23.70 -15.53
C ILE A 203 -2.67 -23.89 -16.89
N GLY A 204 -2.03 -24.63 -17.79
CA GLY A 204 -2.51 -24.89 -19.15
C GLY A 204 -1.58 -24.43 -20.28
N ASP A 205 -0.56 -23.61 -20.01
CA ASP A 205 0.39 -23.16 -21.06
C ASP A 205 1.54 -24.17 -21.30
N ASP A 206 1.63 -25.24 -20.48
CA ASP A 206 2.68 -26.28 -20.52
C ASP A 206 2.08 -27.72 -20.53
N LEU A 207 1.00 -27.97 -21.27
CA LEU A 207 0.57 -29.33 -21.59
C LEU A 207 0.87 -29.61 -23.08
N PRO A 208 1.52 -30.75 -23.43
CA PRO A 208 1.64 -31.17 -24.82
C PRO A 208 0.27 -31.46 -25.47
#